data_AF-A0A971A8E1-F1
#
_entry.id   AF-A0A971A8E1-F1
#
_cell.length_a   1.000
_cell.length_b   1.000
_cell.length_c   1.000
_cell.angle_alpha   90.00
_cell.angle_beta   90.00
_cell.angle_gamma   90.00
#
_symmetry.space_group_name_H-M   'P 1'
#
loop_
_entity.id
_entity.type
_entity.pdbx_description
1 polymer ?
#
loop_
_entity_poly.entity_id
_entity_poly.type
_entity_poly.pdbx_seq_one_letter_code
_entity_poly.pdbx_strand_id
1 'polypeptide(L)'
;MDIWESDVRNKVARKAISLPTRDGTYLEFLSKKGYELITDSLENRRRNIQLLNVKQVVSEEGNLTKATVFIPKGSEKYFLDKVKEYAEKETKKGNPRNAPLINSIEDIKLALLESFWRPSEIRLIPQEIKTWCEVWVRIPEIITDNSSNFEIVNRQLDSFRELLNRNEIECKSNS
;
A
#
# COMPACT_ATOMS: atom_id res chain seq x y z
N MET A 1 10.03 -17.99 2.94
CA MET A 1 10.10 -16.92 3.95
C MET A 1 8.75 -16.23 3.92
N ASP A 2 8.13 -16.03 5.09
CA ASP A 2 6.81 -15.42 5.19
C ASP A 2 6.88 -13.93 4.77
N ILE A 3 5.81 -13.40 4.17
CA ILE A 3 5.69 -11.98 3.77
C ILE A 3 5.84 -11.10 5.01
N TRP A 4 5.29 -11.52 6.16
CA TRP A 4 5.36 -10.79 7.41
C TRP A 4 6.79 -10.74 7.99
N GLU A 5 7.52 -11.86 7.93
CA GLU A 5 8.94 -11.91 8.32
C GLU A 5 9.79 -10.97 7.46
N SER A 6 9.52 -10.93 6.16
CA SER A 6 10.21 -10.07 5.21
C SER A 6 9.97 -8.58 5.51
N ASP A 7 8.74 -8.20 5.85
CA ASP A 7 8.40 -6.84 6.28
C ASP A 7 9.10 -6.44 7.59
N VAL A 8 9.13 -7.34 8.58
CA VAL A 8 9.85 -7.11 9.84
C VAL A 8 11.34 -6.87 9.57
N ARG A 9 11.96 -7.70 8.73
CA ARG A 9 13.37 -7.54 8.35
C ARG A 9 13.62 -6.19 7.67
N ASN A 10 12.76 -5.78 6.73
CA ASN A 10 12.88 -4.49 6.05
C ASN A 10 12.75 -3.32 7.02
N LYS A 11 11.85 -3.40 8.00
CA LYS A 11 11.70 -2.37 9.04
C LYS A 11 12.92 -2.28 9.95
N VAL A 12 13.53 -3.42 10.33
CA VAL A 12 14.78 -3.44 11.12
C VAL A 12 15.91 -2.75 10.35
N ALA A 13 16.09 -3.08 9.07
CA ALA A 13 17.10 -2.44 8.23
C ALA A 13 16.91 -0.92 8.12
N ARG A 14 15.66 -0.46 7.92
CA ARG A 14 15.34 0.98 7.88
C ARG A 14 15.63 1.69 9.22
N LYS A 15 15.26 1.07 10.33
CA LYS A 15 15.52 1.63 11.68
C LYS A 15 17.01 1.71 11.99
N ALA A 16 17.82 0.75 11.53
CA ALA A 16 19.27 0.76 11.75
C ALA A 16 19.97 1.99 11.14
N ILE A 17 19.38 2.59 10.09
CA ILE A 17 19.83 3.84 9.47
C ILE A 17 18.94 5.04 9.84
N SER A 18 18.20 4.96 10.95
CA SER A 18 17.32 6.03 11.45
C SER A 18 16.24 6.50 10.46
N LEU A 19 15.79 5.65 9.55
CA LEU A 19 14.63 5.93 8.71
C LEU A 19 13.33 5.55 9.44
N PRO A 20 12.29 6.40 9.38
CA PRO A 20 11.01 6.08 9.99
C PRO A 20 10.35 4.89 9.27
N THR A 21 9.60 4.14 10.06
CA THR A 21 8.77 3.01 9.61
C THR A 21 7.35 3.21 10.12
N ARG A 22 6.35 2.87 9.31
CA ARG A 22 4.95 2.85 9.77
C ARG A 22 4.63 1.55 10.48
N ASP A 23 3.63 1.62 11.37
CA ASP A 23 3.12 0.45 12.08
C ASP A 23 2.07 -0.30 11.25
N GLY A 24 2.56 -1.00 10.24
CA GLY A 24 1.76 -1.79 9.30
C GLY A 24 2.56 -2.19 8.07
N THR A 25 1.95 -2.93 7.16
CA THR A 25 2.61 -3.53 5.99
C THR A 25 1.93 -3.06 4.72
N TYR A 26 2.73 -2.83 3.68
CA TYR A 26 2.23 -2.53 2.35
C TYR A 26 2.29 -3.78 1.48
N LEU A 27 1.14 -4.21 0.95
CA LEU A 27 1.04 -5.37 0.06
C LEU A 27 0.60 -4.93 -1.33
N GLU A 28 1.13 -5.58 -2.37
CA GLU A 28 0.64 -5.52 -3.75
C GLU A 28 -0.13 -6.80 -4.06
N PHE A 29 -1.40 -6.66 -4.41
CA PHE A 29 -2.27 -7.74 -4.89
C PHE A 29 -2.27 -7.72 -6.42
N LEU A 30 -2.00 -8.87 -7.03
CA LEU A 30 -2.03 -9.07 -8.48
C LEU A 30 -3.29 -9.82 -8.87
N SER A 31 -3.99 -9.31 -9.89
CA SER A 31 -5.16 -9.99 -10.44
C SER A 31 -4.78 -11.25 -11.21
N LYS A 32 -5.69 -12.21 -11.22
CA LYS A 32 -5.63 -13.35 -12.13
C LYS A 32 -5.94 -12.93 -13.56
N LYS A 33 -5.24 -13.53 -14.53
CA LYS A 33 -5.46 -13.27 -15.95
C LYS A 33 -6.91 -13.59 -16.33
N GLY A 34 -7.58 -12.62 -16.98
CA GLY A 34 -8.98 -12.74 -17.37
C GLY A 34 -10.00 -12.51 -16.26
N TYR A 35 -9.56 -12.12 -15.05
CA TYR A 35 -10.43 -11.77 -13.93
C TYR A 35 -10.21 -10.32 -13.52
N GLU A 36 -11.31 -9.63 -13.21
CA GLU A 36 -11.27 -8.32 -12.58
C GLU A 36 -10.95 -8.47 -11.09
N LEU A 37 -9.96 -7.71 -10.60
CA LEU A 37 -9.62 -7.69 -9.18
C LEU A 37 -10.72 -6.99 -8.38
N ILE A 38 -11.26 -7.67 -7.37
CA ILE A 38 -12.32 -7.12 -6.51
C ILE A 38 -11.72 -6.12 -5.49
N THR A 39 -11.35 -4.93 -5.98
CA THR A 39 -10.62 -3.90 -5.23
C THR A 39 -11.38 -3.36 -4.02
N ASP A 40 -12.71 -3.26 -4.09
CA ASP A 40 -13.56 -2.85 -2.96
C ASP A 40 -13.39 -3.76 -1.73
N SER A 41 -13.11 -5.05 -1.95
CA SER A 41 -12.90 -6.02 -0.87
C SER A 41 -11.50 -5.96 -0.26
N LEU A 42 -10.59 -5.18 -0.87
CA LEU A 42 -9.24 -4.93 -0.39
C LEU A 42 -9.15 -3.71 0.56
N GLU A 43 -10.20 -2.88 0.65
CA GLU A 43 -10.27 -1.77 1.60
C GLU A 43 -11.14 -2.14 2.82
N ASN A 44 -10.74 -1.69 4.01
CA ASN A 44 -11.59 -1.72 5.20
C ASN A 44 -11.30 -0.52 6.10
N ARG A 45 -12.03 0.57 5.88
CA ARG A 45 -11.85 1.83 6.61
C ARG A 45 -12.02 1.69 8.12
N ARG A 46 -12.93 0.82 8.59
CA ARG A 46 -13.14 0.59 10.03
C ARG A 46 -11.92 -0.03 10.72
N ARG A 47 -11.13 -0.80 9.96
CA ARG A 47 -9.88 -1.41 10.42
C ARG A 47 -8.65 -0.64 9.95
N ASN A 48 -8.83 0.56 9.39
CA ASN A 48 -7.77 1.38 8.78
C ASN A 48 -6.95 0.65 7.70
N ILE A 49 -7.52 -0.37 7.05
CA ILE A 49 -6.94 -1.00 5.85
C ILE A 49 -7.29 -0.10 4.67
N GLN A 50 -6.28 0.36 3.95
CA GLN A 50 -6.43 1.41 2.93
C GLN A 50 -5.96 0.93 1.57
N LEU A 51 -6.79 1.11 0.55
CA LEU A 51 -6.38 0.94 -0.83
C LEU A 51 -5.70 2.23 -1.30
N LEU A 52 -4.43 2.13 -1.67
CA LEU A 52 -3.58 3.29 -1.94
C LEU A 52 -3.37 3.55 -3.43
N ASN A 53 -3.26 2.49 -4.22
CA ASN A 53 -3.04 2.58 -5.65
C ASN A 53 -3.74 1.41 -6.34
N VAL A 54 -4.35 1.66 -7.50
CA VAL A 54 -4.85 0.65 -8.41
C VAL A 54 -4.34 0.99 -9.79
N LYS A 55 -3.70 0.02 -10.44
CA LYS A 55 -3.11 0.24 -11.74
C LYS A 55 -3.26 -0.96 -12.66
N GLN A 56 -3.50 -0.70 -13.93
CA GLN A 56 -3.51 -1.72 -14.96
C GLN A 56 -2.12 -1.87 -15.57
N VAL A 57 -1.71 -3.12 -15.78
CA VAL A 57 -0.50 -3.48 -16.50
C VAL A 57 -0.95 -4.23 -17.74
N VAL A 58 -0.74 -3.60 -18.89
CA VAL A 58 -1.02 -4.19 -20.20
C VAL A 58 0.23 -4.95 -20.64
N SER A 59 0.06 -6.22 -20.97
CA SER A 59 1.10 -7.07 -21.54
C SER A 59 0.55 -7.83 -22.75
N GLU A 60 1.42 -8.39 -23.58
CA GLU A 60 1.01 -9.28 -24.69
C GLU A 60 0.21 -10.49 -24.18
N GLU A 61 0.45 -10.88 -22.93
CA GLU A 61 -0.24 -11.97 -22.26
C GLU A 61 -1.60 -11.55 -21.65
N GLY A 62 -2.00 -10.29 -21.77
CA GLY A 62 -3.28 -9.77 -21.29
C GLY A 62 -3.14 -8.67 -20.25
N ASN A 63 -4.30 -8.11 -19.87
CA ASN A 63 -4.40 -7.03 -18.90
C ASN A 63 -4.46 -7.59 -17.48
N LEU A 64 -3.58 -7.11 -16.62
CA LEU A 64 -3.55 -7.42 -15.19
C LEU A 64 -3.81 -6.16 -14.38
N THR A 65 -4.45 -6.32 -13.23
CA THR A 65 -4.64 -5.23 -12.27
C THR A 65 -3.75 -5.46 -11.06
N LYS A 66 -3.03 -4.43 -10.64
CA LYS A 66 -2.25 -4.40 -9.40
C LYS A 66 -2.90 -3.42 -8.42
N ALA A 67 -3.06 -3.84 -7.17
CA ALA A 67 -3.59 -3.01 -6.10
C ALA A 67 -2.62 -2.95 -4.92
N THR A 68 -2.21 -1.74 -4.55
CA THR A 68 -1.34 -1.50 -3.39
C THR A 68 -2.21 -1.17 -2.18
N VAL A 69 -2.08 -1.95 -1.11
CA VAL A 69 -2.90 -1.87 0.09
C VAL A 69 -2.00 -1.69 1.32
N PHE A 70 -2.36 -0.75 2.19
CA PHE A 70 -1.75 -0.65 3.52
C PHE A 70 -2.61 -1.40 4.54
N ILE A 71 -1.96 -2.26 5.32
CA ILE A 71 -2.56 -3.07 6.38
C ILE A 71 -1.92 -2.64 7.71
N PRO A 72 -2.66 -1.98 8.62
CA PRO A 72 -2.14 -1.66 9.94
C PRO A 72 -1.73 -2.91 10.71
N LYS A 73 -0.73 -2.77 11.57
CA LYS A 73 -0.32 -3.85 12.46
C LYS A 73 -1.51 -4.34 13.29
N GLY A 74 -1.67 -5.66 13.42
CA GLY A 74 -2.78 -6.31 14.12
C GLY A 74 -4.04 -6.48 13.27
N SER A 75 -4.09 -5.92 12.06
CA SER A 75 -5.21 -6.08 11.12
C SER A 75 -4.96 -7.16 10.05
N GLU A 76 -3.83 -7.85 10.08
CA GLU A 76 -3.43 -8.90 9.14
C GLU A 76 -4.46 -10.04 9.11
N LYS A 77 -5.02 -10.34 10.28
CA LYS A 77 -6.06 -11.36 10.46
C LYS A 77 -7.28 -11.14 9.56
N TYR A 78 -7.56 -9.90 9.14
CA TYR A 78 -8.67 -9.61 8.23
C TYR A 78 -8.58 -10.40 6.91
N PHE A 79 -7.41 -10.43 6.27
CA PHE A 79 -7.24 -11.17 5.02
C PHE A 79 -7.04 -12.67 5.27
N LEU A 80 -6.37 -13.05 6.36
CA LEU A 80 -6.25 -14.46 6.75
C LEU A 80 -7.61 -15.11 7.00
N ASP A 81 -8.52 -14.41 7.69
CA ASP A 81 -9.89 -14.86 7.92
C ASP A 81 -10.62 -15.04 6.58
N LYS A 82 -10.44 -14.13 5.61
CA LYS A 82 -11.07 -14.27 4.27
C LYS A 82 -10.60 -15.52 3.53
N VAL A 83 -9.30 -15.82 3.57
CA VAL A 83 -8.72 -17.04 2.98
C VAL A 83 -9.23 -18.29 3.70
N LYS A 84 -9.24 -18.27 5.04
CA LYS A 84 -9.75 -19.38 5.84
C LYS A 84 -11.23 -19.65 5.56
N GLU A 85 -12.05 -18.61 5.52
CA GLU A 85 -13.47 -18.74 5.19
C GLU A 85 -13.72 -19.25 3.78
N TYR A 86 -12.86 -18.91 2.82
CA TYR A 86 -12.92 -19.48 1.48
C TYR A 86 -12.65 -20.99 1.48
N ALA A 87 -11.70 -21.46 2.29
CA ALA A 87 -11.39 -22.88 2.38
C ALA A 87 -12.45 -23.69 3.15
N GLU A 88 -13.07 -23.10 4.19
CA GLU A 88 -13.85 -23.85 5.18
C GLU A 88 -15.36 -23.59 5.16
N LYS A 89 -15.83 -22.50 4.54
CA LYS A 89 -17.23 -22.07 4.65
C LYS A 89 -17.87 -21.85 3.28
N GLU A 90 -19.14 -22.22 3.20
CA GLU A 90 -19.98 -21.95 2.05
C GLU A 90 -20.98 -20.82 2.31
N THR A 91 -21.43 -20.20 1.22
CA THR A 91 -22.58 -19.31 1.17
C THR A 91 -23.87 -20.15 1.11
N LYS A 92 -25.03 -19.51 1.33
CA LYS A 92 -26.34 -20.19 1.19
C LYS A 92 -26.58 -20.81 -0.19
N LYS A 93 -25.83 -20.38 -1.20
CA LYS A 93 -25.90 -20.87 -2.58
C LYS A 93 -24.90 -22.02 -2.88
N GLY A 94 -24.20 -22.53 -1.86
CA GLY A 94 -23.21 -23.61 -2.00
C GLY A 94 -21.84 -23.17 -2.55
N ASN A 95 -21.63 -21.87 -2.79
CA ASN A 95 -20.31 -21.37 -3.23
C ASN A 95 -19.41 -21.07 -2.03
N PRO A 96 -18.08 -21.27 -2.12
CA PRO A 96 -17.15 -20.85 -1.07
C PRO A 96 -17.29 -19.37 -0.70
N ARG A 97 -17.17 -19.04 0.58
CA ARG A 97 -17.20 -17.63 1.02
C ARG A 97 -16.00 -16.86 0.49
N ASN A 98 -16.17 -15.56 0.24
CA ASN A 98 -15.13 -14.69 -0.34
C ASN A 98 -14.60 -15.15 -1.71
N ALA A 99 -15.25 -16.12 -2.38
CA ALA A 99 -14.81 -16.63 -3.68
C ALA A 99 -14.56 -15.56 -4.75
N PRO A 100 -15.40 -14.51 -4.90
CA PRO A 100 -15.10 -13.46 -5.88
C PRO A 100 -13.75 -12.79 -5.66
N LEU A 101 -13.40 -12.47 -4.40
CA LEU A 101 -12.12 -11.86 -4.06
C LEU A 101 -10.98 -12.86 -4.28
N ILE A 102 -11.04 -14.03 -3.64
CA ILE A 102 -9.92 -14.98 -3.62
C ILE A 102 -9.64 -15.50 -5.02
N ASN A 103 -10.67 -15.82 -5.81
CA ASN A 103 -10.50 -16.30 -7.19
C ASN A 103 -9.97 -15.22 -8.14
N SER A 104 -10.14 -13.93 -7.80
CA SER A 104 -9.63 -12.82 -8.61
C SER A 104 -8.15 -12.53 -8.38
N ILE A 105 -7.55 -13.07 -7.32
CA ILE A 105 -6.15 -12.82 -6.94
C ILE A 105 -5.28 -13.96 -7.48
N GLU A 106 -4.23 -13.59 -8.22
CA GLU A 106 -3.16 -14.52 -8.62
C GLU A 106 -2.06 -14.59 -7.56
N ASP A 107 -1.68 -13.44 -7.04
CA ASP A 107 -0.48 -13.32 -6.20
C ASP A 107 -0.58 -12.13 -5.22
N ILE A 108 0.14 -12.24 -4.10
CA ILE A 108 0.24 -11.21 -3.06
C ILE A 108 1.71 -11.09 -2.66
N LYS A 109 2.26 -9.87 -2.75
CA LYS A 109 3.67 -9.59 -2.44
C LYS A 109 3.80 -8.36 -1.56
N LEU A 110 4.97 -8.17 -0.95
CA LEU A 110 5.31 -6.87 -0.38
C LEU A 110 5.33 -5.82 -1.49
N ALA A 111 4.72 -4.66 -1.23
CA ALA A 111 4.76 -3.55 -2.15
C ALA A 111 6.20 -3.01 -2.26
N LEU A 112 6.64 -2.77 -3.49
CA LEU A 112 7.93 -2.15 -3.80
C LEU A 112 7.73 -0.67 -4.14
N LEU A 113 8.82 0.06 -4.39
CA LEU A 113 8.75 1.48 -4.75
C LEU A 113 7.84 1.70 -5.97
N GLU A 114 7.96 0.83 -6.97
CA GLU A 114 7.17 0.84 -8.19
C GLU A 114 5.67 0.67 -7.93
N SER A 115 5.28 0.00 -6.84
CA SER A 115 3.88 -0.19 -6.45
C SER A 115 3.17 1.13 -6.12
N PHE A 116 3.93 2.18 -5.81
CA PHE A 116 3.40 3.53 -5.53
C PHE A 116 3.38 4.45 -6.75
N TRP A 117 4.10 4.10 -7.81
CA TRP A 117 4.15 4.89 -9.05
C TRP A 117 3.01 4.52 -10.01
N ARG A 118 2.66 5.48 -10.89
CA ARG A 118 1.77 5.22 -12.02
C ARG A 118 2.50 4.37 -13.07
N PRO A 119 1.83 3.39 -13.72
CA PRO A 119 2.47 2.55 -14.74
C PRO A 119 3.23 3.31 -15.82
N SER A 120 2.63 4.39 -16.34
CA SER A 120 3.21 5.22 -17.40
C SER A 120 4.46 5.99 -16.96
N GLU A 121 4.64 6.16 -15.66
CA GLU A 121 5.67 7.00 -15.05
C GLU A 121 6.76 6.18 -14.34
N ILE A 122 6.72 4.84 -14.40
CA ILE A 122 7.74 3.98 -13.78
C ILE A 122 9.16 4.34 -14.27
N ARG A 123 9.30 4.74 -15.54
CA ARG A 123 10.58 5.20 -16.11
C ARG A 123 11.11 6.50 -15.50
N LEU A 124 10.29 7.22 -14.74
CA LEU A 124 10.66 8.46 -14.05
C LEU A 124 11.14 8.23 -12.62
N ILE A 125 11.14 6.98 -12.13
CA ILE A 125 11.69 6.66 -10.81
C ILE A 125 13.20 6.97 -10.83
N PRO A 126 13.68 7.89 -9.97
CA PRO A 126 15.10 8.25 -9.92
C PRO A 126 15.97 7.02 -9.70
N GLN A 127 17.04 6.91 -10.49
CA GLN A 127 18.07 5.88 -10.36
C GLN A 127 19.34 6.53 -9.77
N GLU A 128 20.51 6.29 -10.38
CA GLU A 128 21.79 6.87 -9.95
C GLU A 128 21.87 8.40 -10.12
N ILE A 129 21.16 8.95 -11.12
CA ILE A 129 21.18 10.38 -11.42
C ILE A 129 20.07 11.08 -10.65
N LYS A 130 20.45 12.07 -9.82
CA LYS A 130 19.51 12.93 -9.10
C LYS A 130 18.51 13.55 -10.08
N THR A 131 17.22 13.30 -9.85
CA THR A 131 16.12 13.74 -10.70
C THR A 131 14.99 14.27 -9.82
N TRP A 132 14.35 15.35 -10.26
CA TRP A 132 13.16 15.88 -9.60
C TRP A 132 12.01 14.87 -9.69
N CYS A 133 11.37 14.60 -8.56
CA CYS A 133 10.17 13.79 -8.50
C CYS A 133 9.12 14.46 -7.61
N GLU A 134 7.87 14.12 -7.88
CA GLU A 134 6.72 14.62 -7.16
C GLU A 134 6.26 13.60 -6.12
N VAL A 135 6.04 14.07 -4.88
CA VAL A 135 5.64 13.19 -3.76
C VAL A 135 4.35 13.70 -3.12
N TRP A 136 3.26 12.95 -3.31
CA TRP A 136 1.97 13.26 -2.72
C TRP A 136 1.82 12.58 -1.36
N VAL A 137 1.82 13.40 -0.31
CA VAL A 137 1.71 12.92 1.06
C VAL A 137 0.25 12.92 1.49
N ARG A 138 -0.29 11.74 1.76
CA ARG A 138 -1.61 11.61 2.39
C ARG A 138 -1.48 11.78 3.90
N ILE A 139 -2.09 12.82 4.43
CA ILE A 139 -2.21 13.06 5.87
C ILE A 139 -3.59 12.58 6.31
N PRO A 140 -3.70 11.61 7.25
CA PRO A 140 -4.98 11.15 7.75
C PRO A 140 -5.74 12.32 8.38
N GLU A 141 -7.00 12.48 7.98
CA GLU A 141 -7.89 13.44 8.63
C GLU A 141 -8.16 12.95 10.05
N ILE A 142 -7.69 13.71 11.03
CA ILE A 142 -7.97 13.44 12.44
C ILE A 142 -9.25 14.19 12.75
N ILE A 143 -10.26 13.46 13.25
CA ILE A 143 -11.51 14.07 13.70
C ILE A 143 -11.21 14.82 15.01
N THR A 144 -10.74 16.05 14.87
CA THR A 144 -10.55 17.06 15.92
C THR A 144 -11.17 18.38 15.45
N ASP A 145 -11.26 19.37 16.33
CA ASP A 145 -11.56 20.75 15.95
C ASP A 145 -10.61 21.27 14.86
N ASN A 146 -11.12 22.14 13.99
CA ASN A 146 -10.43 22.57 12.75
C ASN A 146 -9.03 23.16 12.99
N SER A 147 -8.85 23.90 14.09
CA SER A 147 -7.54 24.49 14.44
C SER A 147 -6.49 23.43 14.74
N SER A 148 -6.86 22.35 15.45
CA SER A 148 -5.96 21.23 15.77
C SER A 148 -5.56 20.45 14.53
N ASN A 149 -6.44 20.35 13.53
CA ASN A 149 -6.14 19.62 12.30
C ASN A 149 -5.03 20.30 11.48
N PHE A 150 -5.03 21.64 11.40
CA PHE A 150 -3.99 22.39 10.68
C PHE A 150 -2.61 22.23 11.33
N GLU A 151 -2.54 22.30 12.66
CA GLU A 151 -1.27 22.09 13.39
C GLU A 151 -0.69 20.68 13.18
N ILE A 152 -1.55 19.66 13.16
CA ILE A 152 -1.10 18.27 12.96
C ILE A 152 -0.60 18.07 11.53
N VAL A 153 -1.30 18.62 10.54
CA VAL A 153 -0.88 18.61 9.14
C VAL A 153 0.51 19.23 8.99
N ASN A 154 0.72 20.44 9.51
CA ASN A 154 2.02 21.11 9.43
C ASN A 154 3.13 20.32 10.13
N ARG A 155 2.86 19.79 11.33
CA ARG A 155 3.83 18.95 12.04
C ARG A 155 4.26 17.73 11.22
N GLN A 156 3.34 17.09 10.52
CA GLN A 156 3.66 15.95 9.66
C GLN A 156 4.46 16.36 8.42
N LEU A 157 4.12 17.48 7.79
CA LEU A 157 4.87 18.02 6.66
C LEU A 157 6.29 18.44 7.07
N ASP A 158 6.44 19.07 8.23
CA ASP A 158 7.74 19.50 8.74
C ASP A 158 8.62 18.30 9.08
N SER A 159 8.07 17.28 9.75
CA SER A 159 8.79 16.03 10.00
C SER A 159 9.23 15.33 8.71
N PHE A 160 8.42 15.40 7.66
CA PHE A 160 8.79 14.88 6.34
C PHE A 160 9.93 15.70 5.70
N ARG A 161 9.88 17.04 5.76
CA ARG A 161 10.94 17.92 5.23
C ARG A 161 12.25 17.74 5.99
N GLU A 162 12.21 17.63 7.31
CA GLU A 162 13.39 17.34 8.14
C GLU A 162 14.03 16.00 7.75
N LEU A 163 13.22 14.98 7.45
CA LEU A 163 13.70 13.70 6.97
C LEU A 163 14.43 13.86 5.62
N LEU A 164 13.88 14.63 4.68
CA LEU A 164 14.53 14.88 3.39
C LEU A 164 15.86 15.61 3.57
N ASN A 165 15.88 16.68 4.38
CA ASN A 165 17.08 17.46 4.67
C ASN A 165 18.17 16.60 5.32
N ARG A 166 17.82 15.73 6.28
CA ARG A 166 18.76 14.81 6.93
C ARG A 166 19.40 13.83 5.95
N ASN A 167 18.71 13.49 4.87
CA ASN A 167 19.20 12.60 3.83
C ASN A 167 19.76 13.36 2.61
N GLU A 168 19.99 14.68 2.72
CA GLU A 168 20.52 15.53 1.65
C GLU A 168 19.68 15.49 0.36
N ILE A 169 18.36 15.29 0.52
CA ILE A 169 17.39 15.30 -0.58
C ILE A 169 16.81 16.70 -0.69
N GLU A 170 17.13 17.38 -1.78
CA GLU A 170 16.57 18.69 -2.10
C GLU A 170 15.05 18.59 -2.31
N CYS A 171 14.28 19.50 -1.72
CA CYS A 171 12.83 19.55 -1.90
C CYS A 171 12.33 20.98 -2.05
N LYS A 172 11.27 21.13 -2.86
CA LYS A 172 10.54 22.38 -3.05
C LYS A 172 9.06 22.11 -2.85
N SER A 173 8.38 22.98 -2.11
CA SER A 173 6.92 22.91 -2.00
C SER A 173 6.31 23.56 -3.25
N ASN A 174 5.37 22.87 -3.90
CA ASN A 174 4.57 23.47 -4.96
C ASN A 174 3.71 24.57 -4.32
N SER A 175 4.03 25.82 -4.65
CA SER A 175 3.35 27.03 -4.15
C SER A 175 2.12 27.33 -4.99
#